data_AF-A0A0B2V6W9-F1
#
_entry.id   AF-A0A0B2V6W9-F1
#
_cell.length_a   1.000
_cell.length_b   1.000
_cell.length_c   1.000
_cell.angle_alpha   90.00
_cell.angle_beta   90.00
_cell.angle_gamma   90.00
#
_symmetry.space_group_name_H-M   'P 1'
#
loop_
_entity.id
_entity.type
_entity.pdbx_description
1 polymer ?
#
loop_
_entity_poly.entity_id
_entity_poly.type
_entity_poly.pdbx_seq_one_letter_code
_entity_poly.pdbx_strand_id
1 'polypeptide(L)' 'MDDVEGFDRGLEPQEIVGAMRSNDGEVKMLIKWKGCEEHDAVHAKLANERCPQLVIKFYEQRLQRNSCTRA' A
#
# COMPACT_ATOMS: atom_id res chain seq x y z
N MET A 1 20.57 -16.83 -0.22
CA MET A 1 19.59 -16.68 0.86
C MET A 1 18.83 -15.44 0.45
N ASP A 2 17.78 -15.67 -0.30
CA ASP A 2 16.94 -14.64 -0.87
C ASP A 2 16.04 -14.18 0.27
N ASP A 3 16.33 -13.02 0.85
CA ASP A 3 15.43 -12.37 1.79
C ASP A 3 14.09 -12.18 1.08
N VAL A 4 13.10 -12.91 1.55
CA VAL A 4 11.78 -12.93 0.94
C VAL A 4 11.09 -11.63 1.35
N GLU A 5 10.78 -10.75 0.39
CA GLU A 5 10.23 -9.42 0.66
C GLU A 5 8.74 -9.33 0.29
N GLY A 6 7.99 -8.48 0.98
CA GLY A 6 6.60 -8.18 0.66
C GLY A 6 5.64 -9.38 0.84
N PHE A 7 4.78 -9.62 -0.15
CA PHE A 7 3.78 -10.70 -0.08
C PHE A 7 4.38 -12.11 -0.13
N ASP A 8 5.61 -12.26 -0.60
CA ASP A 8 6.26 -13.56 -0.70
C ASP A 8 6.64 -14.10 0.70
N ARG A 9 6.70 -13.21 1.72
CA ARG A 9 6.90 -13.57 3.15
C ARG A 9 5.83 -14.48 3.71
N GLY A 10 4.67 -14.60 3.05
CA GLY A 10 3.52 -15.35 3.54
C GLY A 10 2.84 -14.73 4.77
N LEU A 11 3.14 -13.46 5.08
CA LEU A 11 2.53 -12.73 6.18
C LEU A 11 1.17 -12.15 5.77
N GLU A 12 0.26 -12.05 6.73
CA GLU A 12 -1.04 -11.41 6.50
C GLU A 12 -0.86 -9.87 6.47
N PRO A 13 -1.33 -9.18 5.42
CA PRO A 13 -1.30 -7.73 5.37
C PRO A 13 -2.27 -7.18 6.43
N GLN A 14 -1.79 -6.31 7.30
CA GLN A 14 -2.58 -5.68 8.36
C GLN A 14 -3.18 -4.35 7.90
N GLU A 15 -2.35 -3.47 7.33
CA GLU A 15 -2.78 -2.13 6.91
C GLU A 15 -1.81 -1.55 5.88
N ILE A 16 -2.31 -0.65 5.02
CA ILE A 16 -1.46 0.14 4.14
C ILE A 16 -1.17 1.48 4.82
N VAL A 17 0.08 1.70 5.20
CA VAL A 17 0.47 2.92 5.93
C VAL A 17 0.87 4.06 4.99
N GLY A 18 1.16 3.76 3.73
CA GLY A 18 1.63 4.75 2.78
C GLY A 18 1.61 4.28 1.33
N ALA A 19 1.76 5.25 0.43
CA ALA A 19 1.98 5.00 -0.98
C ALA A 19 3.02 6.01 -1.50
N MET A 20 3.95 5.52 -2.30
CA MET A 20 4.99 6.30 -2.97
C MET A 20 4.80 6.17 -4.48
N ARG A 21 4.85 7.31 -5.18
CA ARG A 21 4.93 7.33 -6.64
C ARG A 21 6.40 7.42 -7.06
N SER A 22 6.85 6.47 -7.87
CA SER A 22 8.16 6.50 -8.52
C SER A 22 8.16 7.50 -9.70
N ASN A 23 9.35 7.95 -10.12
CA ASN A 23 9.51 8.84 -11.27
C ASN A 23 8.95 8.25 -12.57
N ASP A 24 8.92 6.93 -12.69
CA ASP A 24 8.37 6.21 -13.86
C ASP A 24 6.84 6.11 -13.84
N GLY A 25 6.18 6.75 -12.87
CA GLY A 25 4.73 6.75 -12.70
C GLY A 25 4.19 5.53 -11.95
N GLU A 26 5.04 4.54 -11.65
CA GLU A 26 4.68 3.38 -10.83
C GLU A 26 4.35 3.78 -9.40
N VAL A 27 3.37 3.10 -8.81
CA VAL A 27 2.98 3.34 -7.41
C VAL A 27 3.34 2.10 -6.60
N LYS A 28 4.10 2.31 -5.52
CA LYS A 28 4.39 1.31 -4.50
C LYS A 28 3.65 1.64 -3.22
N MET A 29 3.09 0.63 -2.57
CA MET A 29 2.37 0.76 -1.31
C MET A 29 3.21 0.15 -0.19
N LEU A 30 3.29 0.87 0.94
CA LEU A 30 3.89 0.35 2.15
C LEU A 30 2.83 -0.43 2.94
N ILE A 31 3.02 -1.74 3.02
CA ILE A 31 2.16 -2.62 3.78
C ILE A 31 2.80 -2.88 5.14
N LYS A 32 2.01 -2.69 6.19
CA LYS A 32 2.27 -3.19 7.53
C LYS A 32 1.77 -4.62 7.62
N TRP A 33 2.62 -5.53 8.04
CA TRP A 33 2.26 -6.95 8.21
C TRP A 33 1.83 -7.24 9.64
N LYS A 34 0.97 -8.23 9.80
CA LYS A 34 0.50 -8.65 11.13
C LYS A 34 1.61 -9.39 11.87
N GLY A 35 1.94 -8.92 13.07
CA GLY A 35 3.01 -9.52 13.90
C GLY A 35 4.42 -9.10 13.50
N CYS A 36 4.59 -8.19 12.53
CA CYS A 36 5.86 -7.55 12.21
C CYS A 36 5.73 -6.02 12.29
N GLU A 37 6.74 -5.37 12.85
CA GLU A 37 6.82 -3.89 12.85
C GLU A 37 7.45 -3.34 11.57
N GLU A 38 8.00 -4.23 10.75
CA GLU A 38 8.60 -3.91 9.47
C GLU A 38 7.53 -3.69 8.40
N HIS A 39 7.81 -2.74 7.50
CA HIS A 39 6.90 -2.37 6.43
C HIS A 39 7.61 -2.59 5.10
N ASP A 40 6.96 -3.33 4.20
CA ASP A 40 7.50 -3.61 2.88
C ASP A 40 6.83 -2.78 1.80
N ALA A 41 7.63 -2.28 0.86
CA ALA A 41 7.14 -1.57 -0.31
C ALA A 41 6.80 -2.55 -1.44
N VAL A 42 5.52 -2.80 -1.65
CA VAL A 42 5.02 -3.69 -2.71
C VAL A 42 4.44 -2.89 -3.86
N HIS A 43 4.41 -3.47 -5.07
CA HIS A 43 3.74 -2.83 -6.20
C HIS A 43 2.24 -2.72 -5.94
N ALA A 44 1.64 -1.55 -6.20
CA ALA A 44 0.22 -1.31 -6.00
C ALA A 44 -0.67 -2.28 -6.80
N LYS A 45 -0.22 -2.69 -7.99
CA LYS A 45 -0.91 -3.71 -8.80
C LYS A 45 -1.12 -5.01 -8.01
N LEU A 46 -0.05 -5.50 -7.38
CA LEU A 46 -0.09 -6.73 -6.60
C LEU A 46 -0.95 -6.57 -5.34
N ALA A 47 -0.89 -5.42 -4.68
CA ALA A 47 -1.74 -5.12 -3.53
C ALA A 47 -3.24 -5.08 -3.89
N ASN A 48 -3.59 -4.57 -5.08
CA ASN A 48 -4.97 -4.58 -5.58
C ASN A 48 -5.51 -5.99 -5.79
N GLU A 49 -4.67 -6.92 -6.23
CA GLU A 49 -5.06 -8.31 -6.48
C GLU A 49 -5.13 -9.14 -5.19
N ARG A 50 -4.16 -8.95 -4.28
CA ARG A 50 -4.05 -9.74 -3.05
C ARG A 50 -4.94 -9.24 -1.91
N CYS A 51 -5.02 -7.93 -1.71
CA CYS A 51 -5.75 -7.33 -0.60
C CYS A 51 -6.54 -6.08 -1.02
N PRO A 52 -7.50 -6.21 -1.95
CA PRO A 52 -8.25 -5.06 -2.50
C PRO A 52 -8.96 -4.25 -1.43
N GLN A 53 -9.52 -4.89 -0.39
CA GLN A 53 -10.25 -4.20 0.68
C GLN A 53 -9.35 -3.26 1.49
N LEU A 54 -8.10 -3.63 1.74
CA LEU A 54 -7.14 -2.77 2.43
C LEU A 54 -6.73 -1.58 1.56
N VAL A 55 -6.55 -1.81 0.26
CA VAL A 55 -6.24 -0.75 -0.70
C VAL A 55 -7.37 0.25 -0.80
N ILE A 56 -8.61 -0.23 -0.93
CA ILE A 56 -9.80 0.63 -0.97
C ILE A 56 -9.88 1.47 0.31
N LYS A 57 -9.79 0.84 1.47
CA LYS A 57 -9.84 1.54 2.76
C LYS A 57 -8.78 2.62 2.89
N PHE A 58 -7.55 2.33 2.44
CA PHE A 58 -6.47 3.31 2.41
C PHE A 58 -6.79 4.52 1.54
N TYR A 59 -7.34 4.28 0.35
CA TYR A 59 -7.75 5.36 -0.54
C TYR A 59 -8.95 6.13 0.01
N GLU A 60 -9.94 5.48 0.62
CA GLU A 60 -11.10 6.14 1.23
C GLU A 60 -10.69 7.07 2.38
N GLN A 61 -9.74 6.63 3.22
CA GLN A 61 -9.23 7.45 4.32
C GLN A 61 -8.40 8.65 3.84
N ARG A 62 -7.74 8.54 2.66
CA ARG A 62 -6.92 9.60 2.09
C ARG A 62 -7.59 10.41 0.99
N LEU A 63 -8.78 10.02 0.55
CA LEU A 63 -9.64 10.81 -0.34
C LEU A 63 -10.20 12.00 0.45
N GLN A 64 -9.34 12.99 0.68
CA GLN A 64 -9.83 14.32 1.01
C GLN A 64 -10.51 14.84 -0.24
N ARG A 65 -11.84 14.92 -0.19
CA ARG A 65 -12.66 15.52 -1.23
C ARG A 65 -12.16 16.94 -1.45
N ASN A 66 -11.40 17.18 -2.51
CA ASN A 66 -11.10 18.52 -2.98
C ASN A 66 -12.42 19.14 -3.46
N SER A 67 -13.27 19.60 -2.54
CA SER A 67 -14.25 20.63 -2.84
C SER A 67 -13.46 21.87 -3.18
N CYS A 68 -13.16 21.99 -4.47
CA CYS A 68 -12.91 23.23 -5.19
C CYS A 68 -12.88 24.47 -4.28
N THR A 69 -11.72 24.79 -3.70
CA THR A 69 -11.43 26.17 -3.32
C THR A 69 -10.95 26.85 -4.59
N ARG A 70 -11.88 27.17 -5.49
CA ARG A 70 -11.61 28.20 -6.51
C ARG A 70 -11.77 29.55 -5.82
N ALA A 71 -10.80 30.40 -6.12
CA ALA A 71 -10.55 31.74 -5.60
C ALA A 71 -11.77 32.65 -5.51
#